data_AF-A0A1F0VYS4-F1
#
_entry.id   AF-A0A1F0VYS4-F1
#
_cell.length_a   1.000
_cell.length_b   1.000
_cell.length_c   1.000
_cell.angle_alpha   90.00
_cell.angle_beta   90.00
_cell.angle_gamma   90.00
#
_symmetry.space_group_name_H-M   'P 1'
#
loop_
_entity.id
_entity.type
_entity.pdbx_description
1 polymer ?
#
loop_
_entity_poly.entity_id
_entity_poly.type
_entity_poly.pdbx_seq_one_letter_code
_entity_poly.pdbx_strand_id
1 'polypeptide(L)'
;MKLIGLTGGIGSGKSTVAQLLLHHGWELVDADQIARDIVEPGQPALAELADAFGEDILQADGSLDRGLLASRAFASREKTDLLNSITHPRIQEETQARFDSARRAGADFVVYDMPLLVDKGLHKNMDATIVVDVDVEERVRRLVEYRGLDEGDARRRIAAQVPDDVRRAAADFIIDNNGARDKLDAQVDGVVDKLRSRFA
;
A
#
# COMPACT_ATOMS: atom_id res chain seq x y z
N MET A 1 -10.83 -12.00 -13.69
CA MET A 1 -10.19 -11.05 -12.77
C MET A 1 -10.60 -11.32 -11.33
N LYS A 2 -9.61 -11.65 -10.49
CA LYS A 2 -9.69 -11.78 -9.03
C LYS A 2 -8.84 -10.70 -8.37
N LEU A 3 -9.37 -10.07 -7.33
CA LEU A 3 -8.68 -9.06 -6.55
C LEU A 3 -7.96 -9.73 -5.38
N ILE A 4 -6.63 -9.69 -5.40
CA ILE A 4 -5.77 -10.26 -4.37
C ILE A 4 -5.22 -9.11 -3.53
N GLY A 5 -5.65 -9.00 -2.29
CA GLY A 5 -5.11 -8.00 -1.36
C GLY A 5 -3.71 -8.39 -0.94
N LEU A 6 -2.75 -7.47 -1.03
CA LEU A 6 -1.40 -7.66 -0.50
C LEU A 6 -1.13 -6.64 0.60
N THR A 7 -0.74 -7.13 1.77
CA THR A 7 -0.44 -6.28 2.92
C THR A 7 0.72 -6.85 3.74
N GLY A 8 1.23 -6.06 4.66
CA GLY A 8 2.37 -6.41 5.50
C GLY A 8 2.78 -5.21 6.34
N GLY A 9 3.37 -5.48 7.51
CA GLY A 9 3.88 -4.41 8.37
C GLY A 9 4.99 -3.60 7.67
N ILE A 10 5.25 -2.38 8.15
CA ILE A 10 6.36 -1.57 7.64
C ILE A 10 7.69 -2.35 7.81
N GLY A 11 8.50 -2.42 6.75
CA GLY A 11 9.74 -3.21 6.75
C GLY A 11 9.57 -4.70 6.40
N SER A 12 8.35 -5.17 6.14
CA SER A 12 8.07 -6.59 5.79
C SER A 12 8.61 -7.04 4.43
N GLY A 13 9.00 -6.13 3.54
CA GLY A 13 9.43 -6.47 2.18
C GLY A 13 8.26 -6.77 1.23
N LYS A 14 7.07 -6.27 1.53
CA LYS A 14 5.87 -6.36 0.67
C LYS A 14 6.12 -6.04 -0.81
N SER A 15 6.92 -5.01 -1.11
CA SER A 15 7.27 -4.63 -2.48
C SER A 15 8.02 -5.74 -3.23
N THR A 16 8.86 -6.52 -2.52
CA THR A 16 9.55 -7.68 -3.11
C THR A 16 8.54 -8.76 -3.50
N VAL A 17 7.58 -9.06 -2.64
CA VAL A 17 6.51 -10.03 -2.94
C VAL A 17 5.63 -9.54 -4.09
N ALA A 18 5.27 -8.25 -4.12
CA ALA A 18 4.52 -7.66 -5.23
C ALA A 18 5.24 -7.85 -6.57
N GLN A 19 6.55 -7.61 -6.63
CA GLN A 19 7.37 -7.83 -7.83
C GLN A 19 7.40 -9.30 -8.25
N LEU A 20 7.50 -10.22 -7.30
CA LEU A 20 7.45 -11.65 -7.61
C LEU A 20 6.09 -12.06 -8.20
N LEU A 21 4.98 -11.57 -7.65
CA LEU A 21 3.64 -11.82 -8.20
C LEU A 21 3.48 -11.25 -9.61
N LEU A 22 4.04 -10.07 -9.89
CA LEU A 22 4.08 -9.50 -11.25
C LEU A 22 4.82 -10.42 -12.24
N HIS A 23 5.90 -11.10 -11.83
CA HIS A 23 6.60 -12.05 -12.70
C HIS A 23 5.73 -13.26 -13.10
N HIS A 24 4.66 -13.56 -12.37
CA HIS A 24 3.66 -14.58 -12.74
C HIS A 24 2.56 -14.05 -13.66
N GLY A 25 2.69 -12.82 -14.17
CA GLY A 25 1.75 -12.17 -15.09
C GLY A 25 0.52 -11.60 -14.39
N TRP A 26 0.61 -11.31 -13.09
CA TRP A 26 -0.46 -10.62 -12.37
C TRP A 26 -0.29 -9.13 -12.55
N GLU A 27 -1.39 -8.38 -12.54
CA GLU A 27 -1.36 -6.90 -12.59
C GLU A 27 -1.22 -6.32 -11.18
N LEU A 28 -0.58 -5.16 -11.04
CA LEU A 28 -0.40 -4.49 -9.75
C LEU A 28 -1.17 -3.17 -9.72
N VAL A 29 -1.96 -2.97 -8.68
CA VAL A 29 -2.57 -1.69 -8.32
C VAL A 29 -2.01 -1.28 -6.96
N ASP A 30 -1.08 -0.32 -6.97
CA ASP A 30 -0.41 0.21 -5.78
C ASP A 30 -1.16 1.43 -5.24
N ALA A 31 -1.71 1.30 -4.04
CA ALA A 31 -2.48 2.37 -3.39
C ALA A 31 -1.62 3.58 -2.98
N ASP A 32 -0.35 3.36 -2.61
CA ASP A 32 0.56 4.45 -2.29
C ASP A 32 0.92 5.22 -3.57
N GLN A 33 1.08 4.52 -4.69
CA GLN A 33 1.31 5.17 -5.99
C GLN A 33 0.09 5.95 -6.44
N ILE A 34 -1.13 5.40 -6.31
CA ILE A 34 -2.38 6.14 -6.59
C ILE A 34 -2.46 7.43 -5.78
N ALA A 35 -2.18 7.38 -4.47
CA ALA A 35 -2.19 8.55 -3.61
C ALA A 35 -1.16 9.61 -4.02
N ARG A 36 -0.11 9.22 -4.75
CA ARG A 36 0.83 10.16 -5.36
C ARG A 36 0.29 10.73 -6.67
N ASP A 37 -0.21 9.87 -7.53
CA ASP A 37 -0.63 10.20 -8.89
C ASP A 37 -1.82 11.17 -8.91
N ILE A 38 -2.77 11.02 -7.98
CA ILE A 38 -3.98 11.89 -7.93
C ILE A 38 -3.67 13.34 -7.56
N VAL A 39 -2.45 13.65 -7.12
CA VAL A 39 -1.99 15.01 -6.75
C VAL A 39 -0.78 15.44 -7.57
N GLU A 40 -0.51 14.78 -8.69
CA GLU A 40 0.50 15.25 -9.66
C GLU A 40 0.04 16.55 -10.36
N PRO A 41 0.98 17.35 -10.92
CA PRO A 41 0.64 18.56 -11.65
C PRO A 41 -0.46 18.35 -12.70
N GLY A 42 -1.47 19.22 -12.70
CA GLY A 42 -2.61 19.15 -13.60
C GLY A 42 -3.80 18.32 -13.08
N GLN A 43 -3.65 17.62 -11.94
CA GLN A 43 -4.76 16.91 -11.32
C GLN A 43 -5.70 17.87 -10.56
N PRO A 44 -7.03 17.67 -10.62
CA PRO A 44 -7.99 18.49 -9.88
C PRO A 44 -7.74 18.49 -8.37
N ALA A 45 -7.34 17.35 -7.79
CA ALA A 45 -7.11 17.26 -6.35
C ALA A 45 -5.97 18.16 -5.89
N LEU A 46 -4.93 18.37 -6.71
CA LEU A 46 -3.82 19.25 -6.37
C LEU A 46 -4.27 20.71 -6.24
N ALA A 47 -5.11 21.17 -7.17
CA ALA A 47 -5.67 22.51 -7.13
C ALA A 47 -6.58 22.71 -5.90
N GLU A 48 -7.46 21.76 -5.63
CA GLU A 48 -8.33 21.79 -4.44
C GLU A 48 -7.52 21.81 -3.13
N LEU A 49 -6.40 21.08 -3.08
CA LEU A 49 -5.49 21.12 -1.94
C LEU A 49 -4.80 22.47 -1.80
N ALA A 50 -4.37 23.09 -2.89
CA ALA A 50 -3.77 24.42 -2.88
C ALA A 50 -4.77 25.47 -2.38
N ASP A 51 -6.01 25.40 -2.83
CA ASP A 51 -7.09 26.29 -2.36
C ASP A 51 -7.36 26.12 -0.86
N ALA A 52 -7.38 24.87 -0.37
CA ALA A 52 -7.71 24.54 1.01
C ALA A 52 -6.55 24.77 2.00
N PHE A 53 -5.31 24.52 1.58
CA PHE A 53 -4.13 24.51 2.45
C PHE A 53 -3.11 25.61 2.15
N GLY A 54 -3.37 26.44 1.13
CA GLY A 54 -2.53 27.56 0.69
C GLY A 54 -1.74 27.23 -0.58
N GLU A 55 -1.66 28.17 -1.51
CA GLU A 55 -0.98 27.99 -2.81
C GLU A 55 0.52 27.68 -2.68
N ASP A 56 1.15 28.07 -1.57
CA ASP A 56 2.57 27.82 -1.30
C ASP A 56 2.88 26.35 -0.98
N ILE A 57 1.88 25.46 -0.93
CA ILE A 57 2.13 24.01 -1.02
C ILE A 57 2.57 23.57 -2.41
N LEU A 58 2.48 24.43 -3.42
CA LEU A 58 2.97 24.16 -4.76
C LEU A 58 4.42 24.65 -4.89
N GLN A 59 5.28 23.77 -5.37
CA GLN A 59 6.65 24.11 -5.74
C GLN A 59 6.67 24.94 -7.03
N ALA A 60 7.83 25.51 -7.34
CA ALA A 60 8.01 26.34 -8.54
C ALA A 60 7.73 25.60 -9.86
N ASP A 61 7.85 24.27 -9.88
CA ASP A 61 7.52 23.42 -11.02
C ASP A 61 6.04 22.97 -11.04
N GLY A 62 5.23 23.44 -10.09
CA GLY A 62 3.83 23.08 -9.92
C GLY A 62 3.58 21.77 -9.19
N SER A 63 4.63 21.07 -8.74
CA SER A 63 4.49 19.84 -7.96
C SER A 63 4.14 20.11 -6.49
N LEU A 64 3.55 19.13 -5.81
CA LEU A 64 3.18 19.25 -4.41
C LEU A 64 4.40 19.17 -3.47
N ASP A 65 4.56 20.16 -2.59
CA ASP A 65 5.37 20.02 -1.37
C ASP A 65 4.58 19.18 -0.34
N ARG A 66 4.86 17.87 -0.37
CA ARG A 66 4.24 16.90 0.53
C ARG A 66 4.58 17.14 2.00
N GLY A 67 5.77 17.66 2.28
CA GLY A 67 6.21 17.94 3.65
C GLY A 67 5.42 19.09 4.25
N LEU A 68 5.29 20.19 3.49
CA LEU A 68 4.48 21.33 3.89
C LEU A 68 3.01 20.97 4.02
N LEU A 69 2.43 20.27 3.04
CA LEU A 69 1.05 19.79 3.14
C LEU A 69 0.85 18.92 4.38
N ALA A 70 1.73 17.94 4.64
CA ALA A 70 1.62 17.06 5.80
C ALA A 70 1.65 17.87 7.11
N SER A 71 2.58 18.81 7.24
CA SER A 71 2.68 19.66 8.44
C SER A 71 1.40 20.46 8.71
N ARG A 72 0.70 20.90 7.65
CA ARG A 72 -0.56 21.65 7.77
C ARG A 72 -1.75 20.73 8.01
N ALA A 73 -1.86 19.66 7.22
CA ALA A 73 -2.98 18.74 7.24
C ALA A 73 -3.06 17.97 8.57
N PHE A 74 -1.92 17.58 9.13
CA PHE A 74 -1.88 16.82 10.39
C PHE A 74 -1.76 17.70 11.65
N ALA A 75 -1.90 19.02 11.52
CA ALA A 75 -1.88 19.94 12.66
C ALA A 75 -3.15 19.88 13.52
N SER A 76 -4.29 19.46 12.96
CA SER A 76 -5.54 19.29 13.70
C SER A 76 -6.43 18.23 13.05
N ARG A 77 -7.35 17.66 13.84
CA ARG A 77 -8.33 16.69 13.34
C ARG A 77 -9.17 17.27 12.19
N GLU A 78 -9.61 18.52 12.32
CA GLU A 78 -10.37 19.23 11.29
C GLU A 78 -9.61 19.31 9.95
N LYS A 79 -8.32 19.65 10.00
CA LYS A 79 -7.48 19.71 8.80
C LYS A 79 -7.20 18.33 8.21
N THR A 80 -7.07 17.32 9.06
CA THR A 80 -6.92 15.93 8.61
C THR A 80 -8.20 15.45 7.92
N ASP A 81 -9.37 15.78 8.49
CA ASP A 81 -10.68 15.48 7.89
C ASP A 81 -10.86 16.20 6.55
N LEU A 82 -10.39 17.46 6.43
CA LEU A 82 -10.38 18.21 5.18
C LEU A 82 -9.47 17.59 4.10
N LEU A 83 -8.23 17.21 4.46
CA LEU A 83 -7.34 16.51 3.53
C LEU A 83 -7.99 15.22 3.02
N ASN A 84 -8.60 14.46 3.94
CA ASN A 84 -9.24 13.20 3.63
C ASN A 84 -10.49 13.39 2.76
N SER A 85 -11.30 14.44 2.97
CA SER A 85 -12.49 14.70 2.15
C SER A 85 -12.15 15.06 0.72
N ILE A 86 -11.01 15.73 0.50
CA ILE A 86 -10.48 16.01 -0.84
C ILE A 86 -9.90 14.74 -1.45
N THR A 87 -9.01 14.03 -0.75
CA THR A 87 -8.21 12.96 -1.38
C THR A 87 -8.90 11.61 -1.47
N HIS A 88 -9.69 11.20 -0.47
CA HIS A 88 -10.27 9.85 -0.44
C HIS A 88 -11.18 9.52 -1.63
N PRO A 89 -12.11 10.41 -2.07
CA PRO A 89 -12.92 10.12 -3.24
C PRO A 89 -12.07 9.91 -4.50
N ARG A 90 -11.03 10.73 -4.72
CA ARG A 90 -10.16 10.65 -5.90
C ARG A 90 -9.32 9.38 -5.89
N ILE A 91 -8.82 8.97 -4.72
CA ILE A 91 -8.13 7.69 -4.55
C ILE A 91 -9.07 6.53 -4.90
N GLN A 92 -10.32 6.56 -4.45
CA GLN A 92 -11.29 5.49 -4.74
C GLN A 92 -11.62 5.42 -6.24
N GLU A 93 -11.87 6.57 -6.87
CA GLU A 93 -12.13 6.67 -8.31
C GLU A 93 -10.95 6.13 -9.13
N GLU A 94 -9.73 6.57 -8.83
CA GLU A 94 -8.53 6.11 -9.53
C GLU A 94 -8.25 4.62 -9.29
N THR A 95 -8.47 4.13 -8.06
CA THR A 95 -8.35 2.69 -7.75
C THR A 95 -9.31 1.87 -8.61
N GLN A 96 -10.57 2.30 -8.69
CA GLN A 96 -11.59 1.64 -9.49
C GLN A 96 -11.26 1.71 -10.98
N ALA A 97 -10.77 2.85 -11.47
CA ALA A 97 -10.34 3.01 -12.85
C ALA A 97 -9.20 2.05 -13.23
N ARG A 98 -8.21 1.85 -12.34
CA ARG A 98 -7.12 0.89 -12.55
C ARG A 98 -7.60 -0.56 -12.53
N PHE A 99 -8.51 -0.92 -11.63
CA PHE A 99 -9.15 -2.24 -11.64
C PHE A 99 -9.92 -2.50 -12.94
N ASP A 100 -10.70 -1.52 -13.41
CA ASP A 100 -11.44 -1.67 -14.65
C ASP A 100 -10.51 -1.71 -15.87
N SER A 101 -9.38 -1.01 -15.84
CA SER A 101 -8.35 -1.10 -16.87
C SER A 101 -7.74 -2.50 -16.93
N ALA A 102 -7.31 -3.05 -15.80
CA ALA A 102 -6.79 -4.41 -15.72
C ALA A 102 -7.83 -5.45 -16.19
N ARG A 103 -9.10 -5.27 -15.83
CA ARG A 103 -10.20 -6.12 -16.31
C ARG A 103 -10.33 -6.06 -17.83
N ARG A 104 -10.30 -4.87 -18.44
CA ARG A 104 -10.36 -4.70 -19.91
C ARG A 104 -9.14 -5.28 -20.62
N ALA A 105 -7.98 -5.26 -19.98
CA ALA A 105 -6.76 -5.90 -20.47
C ALA A 105 -6.79 -7.44 -20.37
N GLY A 106 -7.83 -8.02 -19.76
CA GLY A 106 -7.97 -9.47 -19.63
C GLY A 106 -7.18 -10.06 -18.45
N ALA A 107 -6.83 -9.25 -17.44
CA ALA A 107 -6.09 -9.74 -16.28
C ALA A 107 -6.90 -10.78 -15.49
N ASP A 108 -6.29 -11.94 -15.25
CA ASP A 108 -6.87 -12.97 -14.40
C ASP A 108 -6.80 -12.59 -12.92
N PHE A 109 -5.67 -12.00 -12.50
CA PHE A 109 -5.39 -11.60 -11.12
C PHE A 109 -4.87 -10.17 -11.08
N VAL A 110 -5.37 -9.39 -10.12
CA VAL A 110 -4.85 -8.07 -9.77
C VAL A 110 -4.42 -8.09 -8.31
N VAL A 111 -3.17 -7.76 -8.05
CA VAL A 111 -2.65 -7.50 -6.72
C VAL A 111 -3.02 -6.07 -6.34
N TYR A 112 -3.87 -5.92 -5.34
CA TYR A 112 -4.08 -4.63 -4.70
C TYR A 112 -3.10 -4.46 -3.55
N ASP A 113 -2.00 -3.75 -3.82
CA ASP A 113 -0.99 -3.47 -2.83
C ASP A 113 -1.39 -2.26 -1.97
N MET A 114 -1.80 -2.54 -0.73
CA MET A 114 -2.31 -1.56 0.21
C MET A 114 -1.80 -1.86 1.63
N PRO A 115 -0.81 -1.10 2.14
CA PRO A 115 -0.28 -1.31 3.50
C PRO A 115 -1.37 -1.30 4.59
N LEU A 116 -2.40 -0.47 4.44
CA LEU A 116 -3.50 -0.30 5.40
C LEU A 116 -4.73 -1.17 5.09
N LEU A 117 -4.57 -2.24 4.29
CA LEU A 117 -5.68 -3.08 3.84
C LEU A 117 -6.48 -3.68 5.01
N VAL A 118 -5.79 -4.16 6.05
CA VAL A 118 -6.42 -4.75 7.24
C VAL A 118 -6.92 -3.65 8.17
N ASP A 119 -6.12 -2.60 8.38
CA ASP A 119 -6.43 -1.44 9.21
C ASP A 119 -7.76 -0.79 8.80
N LYS A 120 -8.03 -0.73 7.48
CA LYS A 120 -9.28 -0.17 6.92
C LYS A 120 -10.39 -1.21 6.72
N GLY A 121 -10.17 -2.47 7.09
CA GLY A 121 -11.15 -3.55 6.87
C GLY A 121 -11.37 -3.94 5.41
N LEU A 122 -10.55 -3.44 4.47
CA LEU A 122 -10.71 -3.59 3.03
C LEU A 122 -10.38 -5.00 2.53
N HIS A 123 -9.61 -5.78 3.31
CA HIS A 123 -9.34 -7.20 3.06
C HIS A 123 -10.63 -8.02 2.84
N LYS A 124 -11.73 -7.62 3.46
CA LYS A 124 -13.05 -8.27 3.31
C LYS A 124 -13.66 -8.11 1.92
N ASN A 125 -13.18 -7.17 1.13
CA ASN A 125 -13.65 -6.90 -0.23
C ASN A 125 -12.75 -7.58 -1.29
N MET A 126 -11.70 -8.30 -0.87
CA MET A 126 -10.78 -9.01 -1.76
C MET A 126 -11.25 -10.46 -1.94
N ASP A 127 -10.93 -11.07 -3.09
CA ASP A 127 -11.18 -12.50 -3.33
C ASP A 127 -10.25 -13.37 -2.45
N ALA A 128 -9.03 -12.90 -2.20
CA ALA A 128 -8.11 -13.47 -1.22
C ALA A 128 -7.13 -12.41 -0.69
N THR A 129 -6.60 -12.61 0.52
CA THR A 129 -5.62 -11.72 1.15
C THR A 129 -4.30 -12.45 1.41
N ILE A 130 -3.21 -11.88 0.92
CA ILE A 130 -1.83 -12.29 1.18
C ILE A 130 -1.22 -11.33 2.21
N VAL A 131 -0.71 -11.90 3.31
CA VAL A 131 0.04 -11.16 4.33
C VAL A 131 1.51 -11.53 4.24
N VAL A 132 2.36 -10.53 4.04
CA VAL A 132 3.81 -10.67 4.17
C VAL A 132 4.20 -10.45 5.61
N ASP A 133 4.65 -11.52 6.25
CA ASP A 133 4.95 -11.57 7.67
C ASP A 133 6.46 -11.57 7.92
N VAL A 134 6.88 -10.75 8.88
CA VAL A 134 8.28 -10.59 9.29
C VAL A 134 8.29 -10.19 10.77
N ASP A 135 9.19 -10.81 11.53
CA ASP A 135 9.39 -10.53 12.94
C ASP A 135 9.70 -9.05 13.18
N VAL A 136 9.20 -8.51 14.28
CA VAL A 136 9.35 -7.09 14.64
C VAL A 136 10.82 -6.66 14.62
N GLU A 137 11.70 -7.46 15.21
CA GLU A 137 13.13 -7.12 15.29
C GLU A 137 13.80 -7.09 13.92
N GLU A 138 13.43 -7.98 13.01
CA GLU A 138 13.93 -7.97 11.63
C GLU A 138 13.38 -6.77 10.85
N ARG A 139 12.12 -6.39 11.06
CA ARG A 139 11.54 -5.16 10.48
C ARG A 139 12.26 -3.92 11.00
N VAL A 140 12.53 -3.84 12.30
CA VAL A 140 13.30 -2.74 12.92
C VAL A 140 14.69 -2.67 12.28
N ARG A 141 15.42 -3.79 12.23
CA ARG A 141 16.75 -3.86 11.59
C ARG A 141 16.73 -3.34 10.16
N ARG A 142 15.78 -3.81 9.32
CA ARG A 142 15.64 -3.37 7.93
C ARG A 142 15.34 -1.88 7.80
N LEU A 143 14.53 -1.33 8.70
CA LEU A 143 14.17 0.09 8.68
C LEU A 143 15.35 0.98 9.07
N VAL A 144 16.17 0.54 10.02
CA VAL A 144 17.39 1.24 10.42
C VAL A 144 18.45 1.12 9.32
N GLU A 145 18.81 -0.10 8.92
CA GLU A 145 19.93 -0.37 8.00
C GLU A 145 19.66 0.17 6.58
N TYR A 146 18.46 -0.07 6.02
CA TYR A 146 18.20 0.21 4.61
C TYR A 146 17.40 1.49 4.37
N ARG A 147 16.69 1.99 5.39
CA ARG A 147 15.91 3.24 5.28
C ARG A 147 16.45 4.37 6.16
N GLY A 148 17.48 4.13 6.96
CA GLY A 148 18.15 5.16 7.77
C GLY A 148 17.27 5.74 8.87
N LEU A 149 16.24 5.01 9.33
CA LEU A 149 15.39 5.46 10.42
C LEU A 149 16.13 5.32 11.76
N ASP A 150 15.85 6.22 12.69
CA ASP A 150 16.14 6.00 14.11
C ASP A 150 15.37 4.75 14.60
N GLU A 151 16.00 3.92 15.44
CA GLU A 151 15.38 2.71 15.96
C GLU A 151 14.08 3.02 16.73
N GLY A 152 14.11 4.06 17.57
CA GLY A 152 12.94 4.50 18.31
C GLY A 152 11.81 4.93 17.39
N ASP A 153 12.12 5.62 16.29
CA ASP A 153 11.13 5.97 15.25
C ASP A 153 10.58 4.75 14.53
N ALA A 154 11.44 3.78 14.17
CA ALA A 154 11.02 2.54 13.53
C ALA A 154 10.02 1.77 14.41
N ARG A 155 10.34 1.62 15.71
CA ARG A 155 9.45 0.95 16.68
C ARG A 155 8.13 1.68 16.87
N ARG A 156 8.15 3.02 16.97
CA ARG A 156 6.91 3.82 17.05
C ARG A 156 6.02 3.63 15.83
N ARG A 157 6.59 3.61 14.63
CA ARG A 157 5.84 3.37 13.39
C ARG A 157 5.25 1.97 13.34
N ILE A 158 6.01 0.94 13.73
CA ILE A 158 5.50 -0.44 13.80
C ILE A 158 4.33 -0.53 14.79
N ALA A 159 4.48 0.06 15.98
CA ALA A 159 3.46 0.04 17.03
C ALA A 159 2.18 0.83 16.67
N ALA A 160 2.25 1.78 15.74
CA ALA A 160 1.10 2.54 15.26
C ALA A 160 0.23 1.79 14.23
N GLN A 161 0.73 0.69 13.66
CA GLN A 161 -0.03 -0.15 12.72
C GLN A 161 -0.91 -1.15 13.48
N VAL A 162 -1.87 -1.79 12.79
CA VAL A 162 -2.57 -2.94 13.39
C VAL A 162 -1.59 -4.00 13.90
N PRO A 163 -1.90 -4.65 15.05
CA PRO A 163 -1.13 -5.76 15.56
C PRO A 163 -0.94 -6.89 14.53
N ASP A 164 0.21 -7.58 14.60
CA ASP A 164 0.55 -8.61 13.61
C ASP A 164 -0.40 -9.82 13.68
N ASP A 165 -0.87 -10.18 14.86
CA ASP A 165 -1.87 -11.24 15.05
C ASP A 165 -3.20 -10.90 14.36
N VAL A 166 -3.64 -9.64 14.47
CA VAL A 166 -4.81 -9.12 13.74
C VAL A 166 -4.58 -9.18 12.24
N ARG A 167 -3.37 -8.81 11.77
CA ARG A 167 -3.03 -8.90 10.34
C ARG A 167 -3.03 -10.35 9.84
N ARG A 168 -2.38 -11.27 10.56
CA ARG A 168 -2.34 -12.70 10.24
C ARG A 168 -3.72 -13.33 10.22
N ALA A 169 -4.60 -12.95 11.16
CA ALA A 169 -5.97 -13.45 11.21
C ALA A 169 -6.82 -13.05 9.99
N ALA A 170 -6.45 -11.99 9.28
CA ALA A 170 -7.11 -11.56 8.05
C ALA A 170 -6.55 -12.23 6.79
N ALA A 171 -5.53 -13.09 6.91
CA ALA A 171 -4.85 -13.70 5.77
C ALA A 171 -5.55 -14.97 5.29
N ASP A 172 -5.73 -15.11 3.97
CA ASP A 172 -5.91 -16.41 3.33
C ASP A 172 -4.56 -17.13 3.17
N PHE A 173 -3.51 -16.35 2.90
CA PHE A 173 -2.15 -16.84 2.69
C PHE A 173 -1.16 -15.97 3.45
N ILE A 174 -0.21 -16.62 4.13
CA ILE A 174 0.91 -15.96 4.79
C ILE A 174 2.18 -16.30 4.02
N ILE A 175 2.98 -15.28 3.72
CA ILE A 175 4.32 -15.42 3.16
C ILE A 175 5.30 -14.97 4.23
N ASP A 176 6.11 -15.91 4.73
CA ASP A 176 7.18 -15.62 5.70
C ASP A 176 8.39 -15.05 4.96
N ASN A 177 8.73 -13.80 5.28
CA ASN A 177 9.88 -13.10 4.70
C ASN A 177 10.98 -12.79 5.74
N ASN A 178 11.12 -13.65 6.76
CA ASN A 178 12.24 -13.61 7.71
C ASN A 178 13.52 -14.28 7.14
N GLY A 179 13.36 -15.22 6.19
CA GLY A 179 14.44 -16.05 5.67
C GLY A 179 15.21 -15.48 4.47
N ALA A 180 15.98 -16.35 3.82
CA ALA A 180 16.70 -16.05 2.59
C ALA A 180 15.74 -15.93 1.38
N ARG A 181 16.20 -15.24 0.33
CA ARG A 181 15.38 -14.89 -0.84
C ARG A 181 14.89 -16.10 -1.65
N ASP A 182 15.68 -17.15 -1.76
CA ASP A 182 15.31 -18.40 -2.42
C ASP A 182 14.07 -19.06 -1.76
N LYS A 183 13.96 -18.96 -0.43
CA LYS A 183 12.78 -19.42 0.31
C LYS A 183 11.55 -18.53 0.08
N LEU A 184 11.75 -17.26 -0.25
CA LEU A 184 10.65 -16.34 -0.55
C LEU A 184 10.03 -16.69 -1.91
N ASP A 185 10.87 -16.89 -2.93
CA ASP A 185 10.42 -17.20 -4.29
C ASP A 185 9.57 -18.47 -4.30
N ALA A 186 10.05 -19.55 -3.67
CA ALA A 186 9.29 -20.81 -3.57
C ALA A 186 7.96 -20.68 -2.81
N GLN A 187 7.88 -19.80 -1.80
CA GLN A 187 6.63 -19.53 -1.10
C GLN A 187 5.64 -18.77 -1.99
N VAL A 188 6.11 -17.79 -2.76
CA VAL A 188 5.28 -17.04 -3.72
C VAL A 188 4.74 -17.99 -4.79
N ASP A 189 5.58 -18.83 -5.38
CA ASP A 189 5.18 -19.85 -6.36
C ASP A 189 4.05 -20.73 -5.81
N GLY A 190 4.24 -21.25 -4.59
CA GLY A 190 3.24 -22.09 -3.93
C GLY A 190 1.91 -21.37 -3.63
N VAL A 191 1.95 -20.07 -3.34
CA VAL A 191 0.74 -19.25 -3.18
C VAL A 191 0.05 -19.00 -4.51
N VAL A 192 0.81 -18.72 -5.57
CA VAL A 192 0.30 -18.52 -6.95
C VAL A 192 -0.42 -19.78 -7.43
N ASP A 193 0.18 -20.95 -7.26
CA ASP A 193 -0.43 -22.22 -7.69
C ASP A 193 -1.73 -22.52 -6.94
N LYS A 194 -1.75 -22.27 -5.62
CA LYS A 194 -2.97 -22.43 -4.81
C LYS A 194 -4.07 -21.46 -5.23
N LEU A 195 -3.72 -20.21 -5.53
CA LEU A 195 -4.68 -19.20 -5.97
C LEU A 195 -5.23 -19.49 -7.37
N ARG A 196 -4.37 -19.92 -8.30
CA ARG A 196 -4.81 -20.40 -9.62
C ARG A 196 -5.74 -21.60 -9.48
N SER A 197 -5.39 -22.59 -8.67
CA SER A 197 -6.25 -23.76 -8.43
C SER A 197 -7.58 -23.40 -7.76
N ARG A 198 -7.57 -22.47 -6.79
CA ARG A 198 -8.78 -22.00 -6.08
C ARG A 198 -9.78 -21.30 -6.99
N PHE A 199 -9.31 -20.62 -8.04
CA PHE A 199 -10.12 -19.78 -8.91
C PHE A 199 -10.14 -20.22 -10.39
N ALA A 200 -9.64 -21.43 -10.67
CA ALA A 200 -9.72 -22.10 -11.96
C ALA A 200 -11.16 -22.51 -12.32
#